data_AF-A0A957GKT2-F1
#
_entry.id   AF-A0A957GKT2-F1
#
_cell.length_a   1.000
_cell.length_b   1.000
_cell.length_c   1.000
_cell.angle_alpha   90.00
_cell.angle_beta   90.00
_cell.angle_gamma   90.00
#
_symmetry.space_group_name_H-M   'P 1'
#
loop_
_entity.id
_entity.type
_entity.pdbx_description
1 polymer ?
#
loop_
_entity_poly.entity_id
_entity_poly.type
_entity_poly.pdbx_seq_one_letter_code
_entity_poly.pdbx_strand_id
1 'polypeptide(L)'
;TLLLVATAALLTLGPEFVYLRDNFGFRLNTTFKFYYQAWLMFGVAALVSLDYLWQLRPRRQTAVIPALASAGYAALLAVALLFPVYAVRSRTLEYRGPVGETRQPATLDGQAQRLRFNADEMMAIDWLRANATSSDVILEAVGGQYSEFGRIAASTGIPTVLGWAGHEMQWRGSSNPEPGRRDPIVRDIYTQLNLDNVAGWLDDLGVTYIYVGSLEQTTYGSNGMEKFAEQLPVAYQNNSVTIYRWEPKG
;
A
#
# COMPACT_ATOMS: atom_id res chain seq x y z
N THR A 1 23.29 19.02 -25.36
CA THR A 1 23.61 19.06 -23.92
C THR A 1 22.98 20.23 -23.19
N LEU A 2 23.28 21.49 -23.54
CA LEU A 2 22.74 22.67 -22.84
C LEU A 2 21.20 22.72 -22.82
N LEU A 3 20.54 22.36 -23.92
CA LEU A 3 19.07 22.29 -23.97
C LEU A 3 18.50 21.25 -22.98
N LEU A 4 19.16 20.10 -22.81
CA LEU A 4 18.75 19.07 -21.85
C LEU A 4 18.89 19.58 -20.42
N VAL A 5 20.01 20.23 -20.10
CA VAL A 5 20.25 20.81 -18.77
C VAL A 5 19.23 21.90 -18.47
N ALA A 6 19.00 22.83 -19.41
CA ALA A 6 18.04 23.91 -19.26
C ALA A 6 16.61 23.37 -19.09
N THR A 7 16.21 22.40 -19.93
CA THR A 7 14.90 21.77 -19.82
C THR A 7 14.74 21.05 -18.49
N ALA A 8 15.71 20.23 -18.09
CA ALA A 8 15.68 19.52 -16.80
C ALA A 8 15.57 20.48 -15.61
N ALA A 9 16.30 21.60 -15.62
CA ALA A 9 16.21 22.64 -14.61
C ALA A 9 14.83 23.33 -14.59
N LEU A 10 14.22 23.54 -15.75
CA LEU A 10 12.84 24.05 -15.83
C LEU A 10 11.82 23.02 -15.33
N LEU A 11 12.01 21.73 -15.61
CA LEU A 11 11.12 20.67 -15.12
C LEU A 11 11.23 20.46 -13.61
N THR A 12 12.38 20.76 -13.00
CA THR A 12 12.53 20.72 -11.53
C THR A 12 12.01 21.98 -10.85
N LEU A 13 12.34 23.17 -11.37
CA LEU A 13 11.95 24.44 -10.75
C LEU A 13 10.52 24.86 -11.10
N GLY A 14 10.02 24.50 -12.27
CA GLY A 14 8.68 24.87 -12.75
C GLY A 14 7.55 24.48 -11.80
N PRO A 15 7.51 23.21 -11.31
CA PRO A 15 6.50 22.77 -10.33
C PRO A 15 6.46 23.57 -9.03
N GLU A 16 7.52 24.31 -8.67
CA GLU A 16 7.51 25.19 -7.49
C GLU A 16 6.60 26.41 -7.67
N PHE A 17 6.41 26.86 -8.91
CA PHE A 17 5.64 28.06 -9.24
C PHE A 17 4.31 27.74 -9.92
N VAL A 18 4.28 26.72 -10.76
CA VAL A 18 3.11 26.33 -11.56
C VAL A 18 2.88 24.83 -11.40
N TYR A 19 1.79 24.47 -10.74
CA TYR A 19 1.42 23.08 -10.52
C TYR A 19 -0.09 22.88 -10.48
N LEU A 20 -0.50 21.64 -10.73
CA LEU A 20 -1.87 21.20 -10.47
C LEU A 20 -1.96 20.76 -9.02
N ARG A 21 -2.88 21.36 -8.27
CA ARG A 21 -3.22 20.92 -6.92
C ARG A 21 -3.91 19.57 -7.03
N ASP A 22 -3.25 18.54 -6.52
CA ASP A 22 -3.77 17.17 -6.57
C ASP A 22 -4.74 16.88 -5.42
N ASN A 23 -5.28 15.66 -5.42
CA ASN A 23 -6.24 15.20 -4.42
C ASN A 23 -5.64 15.07 -3.00
N PHE A 24 -4.32 15.20 -2.85
CA PHE A 24 -3.63 15.28 -1.56
C PHE A 24 -3.50 16.73 -1.07
N GLY A 25 -3.97 17.71 -1.85
CA GLY A 25 -3.92 19.13 -1.52
C GLY A 25 -2.58 19.79 -1.84
N PHE A 26 -1.62 19.07 -2.43
CA PHE A 26 -0.26 19.53 -2.73
C PHE A 26 0.08 19.34 -4.22
N ARG A 27 1.35 19.54 -4.58
CA ARG A 27 1.87 19.42 -5.96
C ARG A 27 2.47 18.06 -6.27
N LEU A 28 2.20 17.04 -5.44
CA LEU A 28 2.93 15.78 -5.40
C LEU A 28 2.95 15.09 -6.78
N ASN A 29 1.79 14.98 -7.44
CA ASN A 29 1.71 14.40 -8.78
C ASN A 29 2.44 15.22 -9.86
N THR A 30 2.44 16.55 -9.74
CA THR A 30 3.16 17.43 -10.67
C THR A 30 4.67 17.25 -10.47
N THR A 31 5.16 17.31 -9.24
CA THR A 31 6.57 17.07 -8.93
C THR A 31 7.03 15.71 -9.43
N PHE A 32 6.31 14.63 -9.10
CA PHE A 32 6.70 13.28 -9.51
C PHE A 32 6.84 13.16 -11.04
N LYS A 33 5.80 13.53 -11.79
CA LYS A 33 5.78 13.36 -13.26
C LYS A 33 6.92 14.11 -13.96
N PHE A 34 7.25 15.31 -13.48
CA PHE A 34 8.26 16.17 -14.07
C PHE A 34 9.68 15.79 -13.63
N TYR A 35 9.86 15.45 -12.34
CA TYR A 35 11.17 15.09 -11.80
C TYR A 35 11.71 13.81 -12.45
N TYR A 36 10.88 12.80 -12.72
CA TYR A 36 11.32 11.59 -13.43
C TYR A 36 12.00 11.92 -14.77
N GLN A 37 11.43 12.85 -15.54
CA GLN A 37 11.99 13.27 -16.82
C GLN A 37 13.26 14.10 -16.62
N ALA A 38 13.27 14.99 -15.63
CA ALA A 38 14.43 15.83 -15.32
C ALA A 38 15.66 14.99 -14.91
N TRP A 39 15.49 13.97 -14.07
CA TRP A 39 16.58 13.08 -13.66
C TRP A 39 17.22 12.35 -14.85
N LEU A 40 16.40 11.84 -15.78
CA LEU A 40 16.89 11.21 -17.00
C LEU A 40 17.66 12.20 -17.88
N MET A 41 17.12 13.41 -18.08
CA MET A 41 17.77 14.44 -18.87
C MET A 41 19.10 14.89 -18.26
N PHE A 42 19.16 15.11 -16.94
CA PHE A 42 20.41 15.44 -16.24
C PHE A 42 21.43 14.29 -16.34
N GLY A 43 21.00 13.04 -16.19
CA GLY A 43 21.87 11.87 -16.31
C GLY A 43 22.52 11.76 -17.70
N VAL A 44 21.72 11.87 -18.77
CA VAL A 44 22.23 11.85 -20.15
C VAL A 44 23.13 13.06 -20.41
N ALA A 45 22.72 14.26 -19.97
CA ALA A 45 23.52 15.47 -20.15
C ALA A 45 24.87 15.39 -19.43
N ALA A 46 24.94 14.78 -18.23
CA ALA A 46 26.18 14.60 -17.50
C ALA A 46 27.16 13.69 -18.26
N LEU A 47 26.70 12.55 -18.77
CA LEU A 47 27.53 11.62 -19.54
C LEU A 47 28.03 12.23 -20.85
N VAL A 48 27.16 12.90 -21.61
CA VAL A 48 27.56 13.59 -22.85
C VAL A 48 28.50 14.75 -22.58
N SER A 49 28.33 15.49 -21.47
CA SER A 49 29.26 16.55 -21.07
C SER A 49 30.65 15.99 -20.75
N LEU A 50 30.70 14.83 -20.08
CA LEU A 50 31.95 14.17 -19.73
C LEU A 50 32.70 13.68 -20.97
N ASP A 51 31.98 13.06 -21.91
CA ASP A 51 32.52 12.64 -23.20
C ASP A 51 33.06 13.83 -24.01
N TYR A 52 32.29 14.92 -24.10
CA TYR A 52 32.74 16.15 -24.73
C TYR A 52 34.03 16.71 -24.10
N LEU A 53 34.13 16.72 -22.77
CA LEU A 53 35.36 17.12 -22.06
C LEU A 53 36.54 16.20 -22.35
N TRP A 54 36.31 14.90 -22.58
CA TRP A 54 37.37 13.96 -22.98
C TRP A 54 37.86 14.19 -24.41
N GLN A 55 36.96 14.55 -25.32
CA GLN A 55 37.30 14.89 -26.70
C GLN A 55 38.08 16.23 -26.79
N LEU A 56 37.76 17.18 -25.93
CA LEU A 56 38.49 18.44 -25.76
C LEU A 56 39.82 18.28 -25.00
N ARG A 57 40.57 17.19 -25.20
CA ARG A 57 41.94 17.03 -24.67
C ARG A 57 43.02 17.42 -25.71
N PRO A 58 43.20 18.69 -26.10
CA PRO A 58 44.35 19.10 -26.89
C PRO A 58 45.53 19.33 -25.93
N ARG A 59 46.53 18.45 -26.00
CA ARG A 59 47.81 18.52 -25.24
C ARG A 59 47.70 18.46 -23.71
N ARG A 60 48.75 17.93 -23.09
CA ARG A 60 48.92 17.61 -21.65
C ARG A 60 48.43 18.67 -20.64
N GLN A 61 48.33 19.94 -21.02
CA GLN A 61 47.98 21.06 -20.12
C GLN A 61 46.46 21.22 -19.86
N THR A 62 45.59 20.72 -20.74
CA THR A 62 44.11 20.84 -20.59
C THR A 62 43.48 19.59 -19.96
N ALA A 63 44.25 18.55 -19.68
CA ALA A 63 43.75 17.25 -19.20
C ALA A 63 43.24 17.27 -17.74
N VAL A 64 43.56 18.32 -16.97
CA VAL A 64 43.21 18.41 -15.55
C VAL A 64 41.70 18.53 -15.34
N ILE A 65 41.01 19.38 -16.10
CA ILE A 65 39.56 19.59 -15.99
C ILE A 65 38.77 18.30 -16.27
N PRO A 66 38.95 17.60 -17.41
CA PRO A 66 38.29 16.33 -17.64
C PRO A 66 38.65 15.27 -16.60
N ALA A 67 39.88 15.24 -16.10
CA ALA A 67 40.27 14.29 -15.05
C ALA A 67 39.52 14.57 -13.74
N LEU A 68 39.45 15.81 -13.29
CA LEU A 68 38.70 16.22 -12.10
C LEU A 68 37.19 15.97 -12.26
N ALA A 69 36.63 16.29 -13.42
CA ALA A 69 35.21 16.03 -13.72
C ALA A 69 34.90 14.52 -13.70
N SER A 70 35.79 13.69 -14.25
CA SER A 70 35.65 12.23 -14.22
C SER A 70 35.76 11.68 -12.81
N ALA A 71 36.74 12.15 -12.03
CA ALA A 71 36.92 11.75 -10.64
C ALA A 71 35.73 12.15 -9.78
N GLY A 72 35.20 13.37 -9.97
CA GLY A 72 33.99 13.85 -9.29
C GLY A 72 32.76 13.03 -9.65
N TYR A 73 32.54 12.76 -10.94
CA TYR A 73 31.45 11.89 -11.40
C TYR A 73 31.57 10.47 -10.82
N ALA A 74 32.77 9.86 -10.88
CA ALA A 74 33.02 8.53 -10.35
C ALA A 74 32.80 8.47 -8.83
N ALA A 75 33.21 9.51 -8.09
CA ALA A 75 32.97 9.61 -6.66
C ALA A 75 31.47 9.71 -6.33
N LEU A 76 30.73 10.57 -7.04
CA LEU A 76 29.28 10.70 -6.87
C LEU A 76 28.55 9.39 -7.22
N LEU A 77 28.95 8.72 -8.31
CA LEU A 77 28.41 7.43 -8.69
C LEU A 77 28.71 6.37 -7.62
N ALA A 78 29.93 6.33 -7.09
CA ALA A 78 30.30 5.41 -6.02
C ALA A 78 29.46 5.64 -4.76
N VAL A 79 29.22 6.90 -4.38
CA VAL A 79 28.32 7.26 -3.27
C VAL A 79 26.87 6.85 -3.57
N ALA A 80 26.38 7.09 -4.80
CA ALA A 80 25.03 6.71 -5.21
C ALA A 80 24.83 5.18 -5.17
N LEU A 81 25.85 4.40 -5.52
CA LEU A 81 25.84 2.93 -5.47
C LEU A 81 25.79 2.39 -4.03
N LEU A 82 26.06 3.21 -3.01
CA LEU A 82 25.82 2.82 -1.62
C LEU A 82 24.32 2.71 -1.31
N PHE A 83 23.47 3.48 -2.00
CA PHE A 83 22.02 3.49 -1.76
C PHE A 83 21.38 2.11 -1.86
N PRO A 84 21.48 1.34 -2.96
CA PRO A 84 20.83 0.03 -3.04
C PRO A 84 21.31 -0.93 -1.95
N VAL A 85 22.61 -0.89 -1.58
CA VAL A 85 23.16 -1.76 -0.53
C VAL A 85 22.58 -1.40 0.85
N TYR A 86 22.62 -0.12 1.22
CA TYR A 86 22.14 0.31 2.53
C TYR A 86 20.62 0.36 2.63
N ALA A 87 19.90 0.64 1.54
CA ALA A 87 18.43 0.62 1.52
C ALA A 87 17.89 -0.79 1.74
N VAL A 88 18.46 -1.80 1.09
CA VAL A 88 18.07 -3.20 1.31
C VAL A 88 18.43 -3.63 2.73
N ARG A 89 19.64 -3.30 3.20
CA ARG A 89 20.08 -3.63 4.57
C ARG A 89 19.21 -2.94 5.62
N SER A 90 18.87 -1.66 5.44
CA SER A 90 18.07 -0.92 6.42
C SER A 90 16.65 -1.50 6.52
N ARG A 91 15.99 -1.73 5.38
CA ARG A 91 14.64 -2.30 5.35
C ARG A 91 14.59 -3.71 5.94
N THR A 92 15.53 -4.59 5.56
CA THR A 92 15.57 -5.95 6.11
C THR A 92 15.84 -5.98 7.62
N LEU A 93 16.57 -5.00 8.17
CA LEU A 93 16.77 -4.88 9.62
C LEU A 93 15.54 -4.31 10.33
N GLU A 94 14.86 -3.35 9.73
CA GLU A 94 13.64 -2.70 10.26
C GLU A 94 12.49 -3.70 10.41
N TYR A 95 12.24 -4.55 9.40
CA TYR A 95 11.20 -5.58 9.47
C TYR A 95 11.48 -6.69 10.49
N ARG A 96 12.69 -6.76 11.04
CA ARG A 96 13.04 -7.71 12.10
C ARG A 96 12.79 -7.13 13.50
N GLY A 97 12.31 -5.90 13.60
CA GLY A 97 12.00 -5.25 14.88
C GLY A 97 12.80 -3.96 15.12
N PRO A 98 12.38 -3.18 16.12
CA PRO A 98 12.91 -1.86 16.37
C PRO A 98 14.37 -1.89 16.86
N VAL A 99 15.01 -0.72 16.81
CA VAL A 99 16.37 -0.55 17.35
C VAL A 99 16.33 -0.68 18.87
N GLY A 100 17.22 -1.50 19.44
CA GLY A 100 17.33 -1.71 20.89
C GLY A 100 16.60 -2.96 21.41
N GLU A 101 15.85 -3.65 20.55
CA GLU A 101 15.19 -4.92 20.90
C GLU A 101 15.86 -6.13 20.22
N THR A 102 15.58 -7.32 20.74
CA THR A 102 15.99 -8.58 20.10
C THR A 102 15.30 -8.72 18.75
N ARG A 103 16.05 -8.46 17.67
CA ARG A 103 15.58 -8.59 16.29
C ARG A 103 15.24 -10.03 15.94
N GLN A 104 14.16 -10.20 15.20
CA GLN A 104 13.66 -11.49 14.74
C GLN A 104 14.50 -12.09 13.62
N PRO A 105 14.41 -13.40 13.36
CA PRO A 105 14.98 -14.01 12.17
C PRO A 105 14.41 -13.36 10.89
N ALA A 106 15.23 -13.29 9.84
CA ALA A 106 14.74 -12.88 8.53
C ALA A 106 13.86 -13.98 7.93
N THR A 107 12.75 -13.60 7.31
CA THR A 107 11.83 -14.53 6.64
C THR A 107 11.18 -13.87 5.43
N LEU A 108 10.81 -14.67 4.44
CA LEU A 108 9.97 -14.26 3.30
C LEU A 108 8.48 -14.54 3.55
N ASP A 109 8.15 -15.17 4.68
CA ASP A 109 6.78 -15.38 5.09
C ASP A 109 6.18 -14.08 5.63
N GLY A 110 5.32 -13.45 4.82
CA GLY A 110 4.61 -12.22 5.18
C GLY A 110 3.62 -12.39 6.33
N GLN A 111 3.26 -13.62 6.70
CA GLN A 111 2.34 -13.92 7.81
C GLN A 111 3.06 -14.21 9.12
N ALA A 112 4.39 -14.38 9.11
CA ALA A 112 5.16 -14.73 10.30
C ALA A 112 5.02 -13.71 11.44
N GLN A 113 4.90 -12.42 11.09
CA GLN A 113 4.68 -11.36 12.06
C GLN A 113 3.30 -11.46 12.70
N ARG A 114 2.26 -11.74 11.90
CA ARG A 114 0.89 -11.93 12.39
C ARG A 114 0.76 -13.17 13.26
N LEU A 115 1.34 -14.31 12.86
CA LEU A 115 1.34 -15.53 13.67
C LEU A 115 1.91 -15.30 15.06
N ARG A 116 2.88 -14.40 15.18
CA ARG A 116 3.51 -14.09 16.46
C ARG A 116 2.70 -13.14 17.32
N PHE A 117 2.21 -12.04 16.74
CA PHE A 117 1.59 -10.96 17.52
C PHE A 117 0.06 -11.06 17.58
N ASN A 118 -0.55 -11.83 16.69
CA ASN A 118 -1.99 -12.06 16.60
C ASN A 118 -2.28 -13.50 16.14
N ALA A 119 -1.88 -14.47 16.98
CA ALA A 119 -1.98 -15.90 16.68
C ALA A 119 -3.42 -16.35 16.45
N ASP A 120 -4.37 -15.82 17.23
CA ASP A 120 -5.79 -16.11 17.07
C ASP A 120 -6.34 -15.68 15.70
N GLU A 121 -5.95 -14.50 15.20
CA GLU A 121 -6.34 -14.06 13.85
C GLU A 121 -5.69 -14.95 12.77
N MET A 122 -4.45 -15.41 12.97
CA MET A 122 -3.87 -16.39 12.06
C MET A 122 -4.64 -17.70 12.04
N MET A 123 -5.10 -18.18 13.19
CA MET A 123 -5.94 -19.39 13.24
C MET A 123 -7.27 -19.20 12.50
N ALA A 124 -7.87 -18.01 12.58
CA ALA A 124 -9.07 -17.67 11.82
C ALA A 124 -8.80 -17.59 10.31
N ILE A 125 -7.68 -16.99 9.89
CA ILE A 125 -7.23 -16.95 8.49
C ILE A 125 -6.99 -18.36 7.94
N ASP A 126 -6.33 -19.23 8.71
CA ASP A 126 -6.05 -20.60 8.30
C ASP A 126 -7.33 -21.43 8.22
N TRP A 127 -8.28 -21.20 9.13
CA TRP A 127 -9.62 -21.79 9.03
C TRP A 127 -10.35 -21.34 7.76
N LEU A 128 -10.35 -20.05 7.45
CA LEU A 128 -10.96 -19.52 6.21
C LEU A 128 -10.32 -20.13 4.96
N ARG A 129 -8.99 -20.22 4.89
CA ARG A 129 -8.28 -20.87 3.76
C ARG A 129 -8.66 -22.34 3.57
N ALA A 130 -9.01 -23.04 4.65
CA ALA A 130 -9.38 -24.45 4.62
C ALA A 130 -10.88 -24.70 4.35
N ASN A 131 -11.75 -23.73 4.64
CA ASN A 131 -13.21 -23.93 4.66
C ASN A 131 -13.99 -23.05 3.67
N ALA A 132 -13.38 -21.98 3.17
CA ALA A 132 -13.98 -21.08 2.21
C ALA A 132 -13.25 -21.15 0.86
N THR A 133 -13.92 -20.63 -0.17
CA THR A 133 -13.53 -20.73 -1.57
C THR A 133 -13.47 -19.34 -2.21
N SER A 134 -12.98 -19.24 -3.44
CA SER A 134 -12.97 -17.96 -4.17
C SER A 134 -14.37 -17.48 -4.60
N SER A 135 -15.41 -18.31 -4.46
CA SER A 135 -16.81 -17.91 -4.64
C SER A 135 -17.44 -17.32 -3.38
N ASP A 136 -16.79 -17.45 -2.23
CA ASP A 136 -17.22 -16.82 -0.99
C ASP A 136 -16.88 -15.32 -0.99
N VAL A 137 -17.62 -14.55 -0.20
CA VAL A 137 -17.32 -13.13 0.03
C VAL A 137 -17.30 -12.87 1.52
N ILE A 138 -16.19 -12.30 1.99
CA ILE A 138 -15.99 -11.91 3.37
C ILE A 138 -16.46 -10.46 3.56
N LEU A 139 -17.25 -10.23 4.59
CA LEU A 139 -17.44 -8.91 5.16
C LEU A 139 -16.38 -8.73 6.27
N GLU A 140 -15.46 -7.78 6.06
CA GLU A 140 -14.48 -7.32 7.07
C GLU A 140 -14.51 -5.79 7.15
N ALA A 141 -13.90 -5.22 8.18
CA ALA A 141 -13.90 -3.76 8.35
C ALA A 141 -13.21 -3.02 7.19
N VAL A 142 -13.80 -1.87 6.84
CA VAL A 142 -13.26 -0.94 5.86
C VAL A 142 -12.57 0.22 6.56
N GLY A 143 -11.41 0.62 6.03
CA GLY A 143 -10.73 1.81 6.53
C GLY A 143 -9.63 2.33 5.61
N GLY A 144 -8.75 3.15 6.18
CA GLY A 144 -7.75 3.92 5.44
C GLY A 144 -6.70 3.07 4.72
N GLN A 145 -6.13 3.63 3.65
CA GLN A 145 -5.01 3.01 2.92
C GLN A 145 -3.77 2.89 3.80
N TYR A 146 -2.89 1.92 3.49
CA TYR A 146 -1.64 1.69 4.22
C TYR A 146 -1.86 1.34 5.71
N SER A 147 -2.88 0.54 5.98
CA SER A 147 -3.26 0.07 7.32
C SER A 147 -3.64 -1.41 7.31
N GLU A 148 -4.08 -1.96 8.44
CA GLU A 148 -4.48 -3.37 8.57
C GLU A 148 -5.91 -3.68 8.07
N PHE A 149 -6.63 -2.72 7.47
CA PHE A 149 -7.94 -3.00 6.84
C PHE A 149 -7.78 -3.81 5.54
N GLY A 150 -8.73 -4.69 5.22
CA GLY A 150 -8.64 -5.59 4.05
C GLY A 150 -7.64 -6.74 4.21
N ARG A 151 -7.10 -6.94 5.41
CA ARG A 151 -6.05 -7.94 5.68
C ARG A 151 -6.57 -9.37 5.57
N ILE A 152 -7.84 -9.63 5.86
CA ILE A 152 -8.40 -10.98 5.84
C ILE A 152 -8.48 -11.46 4.40
N ALA A 153 -9.07 -10.66 3.50
CA ALA A 153 -9.06 -10.94 2.06
C ALA A 153 -7.64 -11.07 1.50
N ALA A 154 -6.75 -10.12 1.83
CA ALA A 154 -5.36 -10.16 1.36
C ALA A 154 -4.59 -11.41 1.81
N SER A 155 -4.96 -11.98 2.96
CA SER A 155 -4.26 -13.15 3.51
C SER A 155 -4.89 -14.47 3.08
N THR A 156 -6.19 -14.49 2.84
CA THR A 156 -6.93 -15.71 2.47
C THR A 156 -7.05 -15.90 0.96
N GLY A 157 -6.99 -14.82 0.18
CA GLY A 157 -7.32 -14.83 -1.25
C GLY A 157 -8.83 -14.85 -1.55
N ILE A 158 -9.67 -14.75 -0.50
CA ILE A 158 -11.12 -14.70 -0.63
C ILE A 158 -11.54 -13.24 -0.85
N PRO A 159 -12.43 -12.95 -1.80
CA PRO A 159 -12.95 -11.60 -2.01
C PRO A 159 -13.57 -10.98 -0.75
N THR A 160 -13.42 -9.67 -0.59
CA THR A 160 -14.16 -8.88 0.40
C THR A 160 -15.06 -7.86 -0.28
N VAL A 161 -16.11 -7.41 0.43
CA VAL A 161 -17.04 -6.37 -0.03
C VAL A 161 -16.30 -5.12 -0.48
N LEU A 162 -15.35 -4.65 0.35
CA LEU A 162 -14.53 -3.48 0.08
C LEU A 162 -13.25 -3.52 0.93
N GLY A 163 -12.09 -3.37 0.29
CA GLY A 163 -10.80 -3.19 0.96
C GLY A 163 -10.53 -1.71 1.25
N TRP A 164 -9.44 -1.15 0.70
CA TRP A 164 -9.16 0.28 0.85
C TRP A 164 -9.92 1.12 -0.19
N ALA A 165 -11.04 1.72 0.23
CA ALA A 165 -11.97 2.45 -0.65
C ALA A 165 -11.28 3.47 -1.57
N GLY A 166 -10.34 4.26 -1.03
CA GLY A 166 -9.65 5.25 -1.85
C GLY A 166 -8.68 4.65 -2.88
N HIS A 167 -8.07 3.49 -2.63
CA HIS A 167 -7.24 2.81 -3.64
C HIS A 167 -8.13 2.19 -4.71
N GLU A 168 -9.25 1.58 -4.33
CA GLU A 168 -10.25 1.10 -5.31
C GLU A 168 -10.72 2.24 -6.22
N MET A 169 -11.00 3.42 -5.66
CA MET A 169 -11.36 4.61 -6.43
C MET A 169 -10.24 5.08 -7.38
N GLN A 170 -8.98 5.07 -6.93
CA GLN A 170 -7.84 5.46 -7.76
C GLN A 170 -7.62 4.51 -8.95
N TRP A 171 -7.80 3.21 -8.76
CA TRP A 171 -7.59 2.21 -9.81
C TRP A 171 -8.78 2.07 -10.76
N ARG A 172 -10.01 2.20 -10.25
CA ARG A 172 -11.23 2.02 -11.06
C ARG A 172 -11.74 3.31 -11.69
N GLY A 173 -11.28 4.47 -11.19
CA GLY A 173 -11.65 5.78 -11.69
C GLY A 173 -12.99 6.28 -11.14
N SER A 174 -13.25 7.57 -11.39
CA SER A 174 -14.42 8.29 -10.84
C SER A 174 -15.76 7.87 -11.42
N SER A 175 -15.79 7.17 -12.56
CA SER A 175 -17.01 6.61 -13.14
C SER A 175 -17.52 5.38 -12.39
N ASN A 176 -16.74 4.83 -11.45
CA ASN A 176 -17.14 3.70 -10.64
C ASN A 176 -17.59 4.17 -9.23
N PRO A 177 -18.90 4.17 -8.93
CA PRO A 177 -19.41 4.63 -7.64
C PRO A 177 -19.25 3.59 -6.52
N GLU A 178 -18.85 2.35 -6.85
CA GLU A 178 -18.89 1.22 -5.91
C GLU A 178 -18.11 1.46 -4.60
N PRO A 179 -16.88 2.01 -4.59
CA PRO A 179 -16.18 2.26 -3.33
C PRO A 179 -16.92 3.23 -2.41
N GLY A 180 -17.50 4.30 -2.99
CA GLY A 180 -18.27 5.29 -2.23
C GLY A 180 -19.65 4.80 -1.80
N ARG A 181 -20.22 3.80 -2.51
CA ARG A 181 -21.49 3.15 -2.13
C ARG A 181 -21.31 2.10 -1.06
N ARG A 182 -20.28 1.26 -1.18
CA ARG A 182 -20.07 0.10 -0.30
C ARG A 182 -19.55 0.49 1.08
N ASP A 183 -18.71 1.52 1.18
CA ASP A 183 -18.16 1.98 2.46
C ASP A 183 -19.24 2.29 3.52
N PRO A 184 -20.25 3.15 3.25
CA PRO A 184 -21.33 3.37 4.22
C PRO A 184 -22.21 2.14 4.44
N ILE A 185 -22.39 1.27 3.43
CA ILE A 185 -23.15 0.01 3.58
C ILE A 185 -22.45 -0.92 4.56
N VAL A 186 -21.13 -1.13 4.44
CA VAL A 186 -20.38 -1.98 5.38
C VAL A 186 -20.49 -1.43 6.81
N ARG A 187 -20.33 -0.12 6.98
CA ARG A 187 -20.53 0.54 8.28
C ARG A 187 -21.94 0.27 8.82
N ASP A 188 -22.97 0.43 8.01
CA ASP A 188 -24.36 0.24 8.44
C ASP A 188 -24.65 -1.23 8.77
N ILE A 189 -24.09 -2.18 8.02
CA ILE A 189 -24.15 -3.61 8.34
C ILE A 189 -23.58 -3.87 9.74
N TYR A 190 -22.43 -3.29 10.11
CA TYR A 190 -21.85 -3.50 11.44
C TYR A 190 -22.54 -2.72 12.56
N THR A 191 -23.16 -1.57 12.29
CA THR A 191 -23.66 -0.64 13.32
C THR A 191 -25.16 -0.72 13.57
N GLN A 192 -25.99 -1.07 12.58
CA GLN A 192 -27.43 -1.21 12.80
C GLN A 192 -27.75 -2.37 13.74
N LEU A 193 -28.84 -2.24 14.51
CA LEU A 193 -29.18 -3.21 15.56
C LEU A 193 -30.03 -4.39 15.08
N ASN A 194 -30.80 -4.21 13.99
CA ASN A 194 -31.68 -5.26 13.46
C ASN A 194 -31.07 -5.91 12.21
N LEU A 195 -31.01 -7.24 12.20
CA LEU A 195 -30.46 -8.04 11.10
C LEU A 195 -31.32 -7.90 9.83
N ASP A 196 -32.64 -7.83 9.98
CA ASP A 196 -33.56 -7.71 8.84
C ASP A 196 -33.35 -6.42 8.04
N ASN A 197 -32.86 -5.35 8.68
CA ASN A 197 -32.57 -4.09 7.99
C ASN A 197 -31.33 -4.16 7.09
N VAL A 198 -30.43 -5.12 7.32
CA VAL A 198 -29.14 -5.25 6.62
C VAL A 198 -29.06 -6.52 5.77
N ALA A 199 -30.00 -7.45 5.93
CA ALA A 199 -30.09 -8.71 5.21
C ALA A 199 -30.02 -8.53 3.68
N GLY A 200 -30.81 -7.59 3.14
CA GLY A 200 -30.81 -7.32 1.70
C GLY A 200 -29.44 -6.87 1.17
N TRP A 201 -28.66 -6.12 1.96
CA TRP A 201 -27.30 -5.76 1.56
C TRP A 201 -26.32 -6.93 1.63
N LEU A 202 -26.48 -7.83 2.61
CA LEU A 202 -25.68 -9.06 2.68
C LEU A 202 -25.93 -9.93 1.46
N ASP A 203 -27.19 -10.05 1.03
CA ASP A 203 -27.60 -10.79 -0.18
C ASP A 203 -27.08 -10.12 -1.45
N ASP A 204 -27.32 -8.82 -1.64
CA ASP A 204 -26.92 -8.07 -2.84
C ASP A 204 -25.39 -8.05 -3.03
N LEU A 205 -24.64 -8.05 -1.93
CA LEU A 205 -23.17 -8.07 -1.94
C LEU A 205 -22.60 -9.49 -1.98
N GLY A 206 -23.46 -10.52 -1.91
CA GLY A 206 -23.07 -11.93 -1.94
C GLY A 206 -22.23 -12.36 -0.73
N VAL A 207 -22.39 -11.71 0.43
CA VAL A 207 -21.64 -12.02 1.65
C VAL A 207 -21.96 -13.44 2.10
N THR A 208 -20.94 -14.26 2.35
CA THR A 208 -21.12 -15.61 2.93
C THR A 208 -20.53 -15.71 4.32
N TYR A 209 -19.50 -14.93 4.61
CA TYR A 209 -18.85 -14.87 5.93
C TYR A 209 -18.80 -13.45 6.46
N ILE A 210 -19.19 -13.27 7.72
CA ILE A 210 -19.06 -12.00 8.45
C ILE A 210 -17.96 -12.18 9.48
N TYR A 211 -16.85 -11.47 9.28
CA TYR A 211 -15.71 -11.49 10.19
C TYR A 211 -15.92 -10.46 11.30
N VAL A 212 -15.66 -10.84 12.55
CA VAL A 212 -15.66 -9.95 13.72
C VAL A 212 -14.41 -10.18 14.54
N GLY A 213 -13.44 -9.28 14.42
CA GLY A 213 -12.22 -9.24 15.23
C GLY A 213 -12.01 -7.86 15.87
N SER A 214 -10.76 -7.54 16.20
CA SER A 214 -10.40 -6.30 16.89
C SER A 214 -10.64 -5.04 16.05
N LEU A 215 -10.36 -5.07 14.74
CA LEU A 215 -10.58 -3.90 13.88
C LEU A 215 -12.08 -3.60 13.71
N GLU A 216 -12.91 -4.62 13.53
CA GLU A 216 -14.35 -4.43 13.40
C GLU A 216 -14.92 -3.80 14.68
N GLN A 217 -14.59 -4.35 15.84
CA GLN A 217 -15.04 -3.85 17.14
C GLN A 217 -14.56 -2.42 17.43
N THR A 218 -13.30 -2.11 17.15
CA THR A 218 -12.75 -0.76 17.39
C THR A 218 -13.24 0.28 16.39
N THR A 219 -13.61 -0.13 15.18
CA THR A 219 -14.09 0.77 14.12
C THR A 219 -15.58 1.08 14.25
N TYR A 220 -16.40 0.07 14.56
CA TYR A 220 -17.86 0.20 14.52
C TYR A 220 -18.54 0.06 15.89
N GLY A 221 -17.80 -0.30 16.94
CA GLY A 221 -18.36 -0.65 18.25
C GLY A 221 -18.95 -2.06 18.29
N SER A 222 -19.39 -2.51 19.47
CA SER A 222 -19.91 -3.87 19.66
C SER A 222 -21.43 -3.99 19.55
N ASN A 223 -22.19 -2.94 19.86
CA ASN A 223 -23.65 -3.02 20.01
C ASN A 223 -24.36 -3.55 18.75
N GLY A 224 -23.97 -3.08 17.56
CA GLY A 224 -24.57 -3.55 16.31
C GLY A 224 -24.19 -4.99 15.98
N MET A 225 -23.10 -5.53 16.54
CA MET A 225 -22.63 -6.88 16.25
C MET A 225 -23.32 -7.95 17.10
N GLU A 226 -24.00 -7.55 18.20
CA GLU A 226 -24.79 -8.47 19.04
C GLU A 226 -25.86 -9.20 18.23
N LYS A 227 -26.47 -8.53 17.23
CA LYS A 227 -27.44 -9.15 16.32
C LYS A 227 -26.87 -10.37 15.57
N PHE A 228 -25.58 -10.36 15.26
CA PHE A 228 -24.93 -11.49 14.59
C PHE A 228 -24.77 -12.66 15.57
N ALA A 229 -24.34 -12.37 16.80
CA ALA A 229 -24.19 -13.36 17.85
C ALA A 229 -25.52 -14.06 18.21
N GLU A 230 -26.63 -13.32 18.17
CA GLU A 230 -27.94 -13.84 18.53
C GLU A 230 -28.63 -14.63 17.40
N GLN A 231 -28.41 -14.25 16.14
CA GLN A 231 -29.25 -14.68 15.02
C GLN A 231 -28.52 -15.44 13.92
N LEU A 232 -27.18 -15.43 13.89
CA LEU A 232 -26.40 -16.11 12.86
C LEU A 232 -25.64 -17.32 13.40
N PRO A 233 -25.53 -18.40 12.61
CA PRO A 233 -24.68 -19.53 12.98
C PRO A 233 -23.20 -19.11 13.02
N VAL A 234 -22.53 -19.50 14.10
CA VAL A 234 -21.08 -19.34 14.26
C VAL A 234 -20.37 -20.40 13.42
N ALA A 235 -19.57 -19.95 12.45
CA ALA A 235 -18.77 -20.84 11.61
C ALA A 235 -17.41 -21.15 12.23
N TYR A 236 -16.82 -20.16 12.91
CA TYR A 236 -15.55 -20.27 13.63
C TYR A 236 -15.52 -19.29 14.80
N GLN A 237 -14.90 -19.70 15.91
CA GLN A 237 -14.68 -18.83 17.05
C GLN A 237 -13.41 -19.22 17.82
N ASN A 238 -12.68 -18.21 18.30
CA ASN A 238 -11.63 -18.33 19.29
C ASN A 238 -11.69 -17.15 20.28
N ASN A 239 -10.61 -16.87 21.01
CA ASN A 239 -10.63 -15.86 22.07
C ASN A 239 -10.77 -14.41 21.57
N SER A 240 -10.44 -14.11 20.31
CA SER A 240 -10.44 -12.74 19.79
C SER A 240 -11.16 -12.55 18.46
N VAL A 241 -11.53 -13.64 17.79
CA VAL A 241 -12.21 -13.62 16.49
C VAL A 241 -13.44 -14.52 16.52
N THR A 242 -14.55 -14.01 16.00
CA THR A 242 -15.73 -14.81 15.64
C THR A 242 -16.06 -14.59 14.17
N ILE A 243 -16.34 -15.67 13.45
CA ILE A 243 -16.79 -15.65 12.06
C ILE A 243 -18.19 -16.23 12.02
N TYR A 244 -19.14 -15.44 11.54
CA TYR A 244 -20.53 -15.86 11.33
C TYR A 244 -20.74 -16.24 9.87
N ARG A 245 -21.66 -17.16 9.63
CA ARG A 245 -22.09 -17.54 8.28
C ARG A 245 -23.41 -16.85 7.95
N TRP A 246 -23.45 -16.16 6.81
CA TRP A 246 -24.68 -15.63 6.23
C TRP A 246 -25.23 -16.64 5.22
N GLU A 247 -26.51 -16.98 5.36
CA GLU A 247 -27.24 -17.79 4.38
C GLU A 247 -28.51 -17.02 4.02
N PRO A 248 -28.73 -16.69 2.73
CA PRO A 248 -29.94 -16.01 2.31
C PRO A 248 -31.17 -16.79 2.74
N LYS A 249 -32.17 -16.10 3.30
CA LYS A 249 -33.51 -16.68 3.46
C LYS A 249 -34.10 -16.79 2.05
N GLY A 250 -34.13 -18.01 1.52
CA GLY A 250 -34.65 -18.30 0.17
C GLY A 250 -36.10 -17.89 -0.04
#